data_AF-A0A087UTZ5-F1
#
_entry.id   AF-A0A087UTZ5-F1
#
_cell.length_a   1.000
_cell.length_b   1.000
_cell.length_c   1.000
_cell.angle_alpha   90.00
_cell.angle_beta   90.00
_cell.angle_gamma   90.00
#
_symmetry.space_group_name_H-M   'P 1'
#
loop_
_entity.id
_entity.type
_entity.pdbx_description
1 polymer ?
#
loop_
_entity_poly.entity_id
_entity_poly.type
_entity_poly.pdbx_seq_one_letter_code
_entity_poly.pdbx_strand_id
1 'polypeptide(L)'
;MIVLGLGFVFTFSALTALQSLQSSLFLETVLGLHSLSVLYGLAAFSCLYGPIFVQKLTPNWTVVLSFVLIALYISTFFYPRPYTLLPSAVLLGLSFGPLFCAQTTFLMQLVSRMAYLTNGIRDKVQQRYLRLFYFFYNSSRIWGHLATALLLRYGGDVYVFSTRPQYPKFHATGPHFPMVDLHMSPSLYATVARPSLCTLDHITEDQIFRSPASYVFYVPSNLYLMLISVYLGLAFLGLATVTTLLDKFDLYVSQDPLERPPILLSFRKVVLSLIDPQLRLMFPLIIFIGLE
;
A
#
# COMPACT_ATOMS: atom_id res chain seq x y z
N MET A 1 -20.45 11.00 -1.63
CA MET A 1 -19.72 9.75 -1.94
C MET A 1 -18.91 9.81 -3.22
N ILE A 2 -19.48 10.19 -4.38
CA ILE A 2 -18.73 10.12 -5.66
C ILE A 2 -17.43 10.95 -5.58
N VAL A 3 -17.51 12.17 -5.06
CA VAL A 3 -16.35 13.03 -4.81
C VAL A 3 -15.29 12.36 -3.93
N LEU A 4 -15.68 11.86 -2.75
CA LEU A 4 -14.79 11.16 -1.83
C LEU A 4 -14.18 9.92 -2.50
N GLY A 5 -14.98 9.15 -3.23
CA GLY A 5 -14.56 7.98 -3.99
C GLY A 5 -13.53 8.33 -5.06
N LEU A 6 -13.71 9.41 -5.83
CA LEU A 6 -12.74 9.86 -6.83
C LEU A 6 -11.41 10.29 -6.18
N GLY A 7 -11.44 11.01 -5.06
CA GLY A 7 -10.22 11.36 -4.32
C GLY A 7 -9.47 10.13 -3.80
N PHE A 8 -10.21 9.14 -3.29
CA PHE A 8 -9.66 7.83 -2.92
C PHE A 8 -9.07 7.11 -4.12
N VAL A 9 -9.73 7.12 -5.28
CA VAL A 9 -9.23 6.46 -6.50
C VAL A 9 -7.87 7.01 -6.90
N PHE A 10 -7.71 8.34 -7.00
CA PHE A 10 -6.43 8.92 -7.41
C PHE A 10 -5.30 8.64 -6.42
N THR A 11 -5.59 8.79 -5.12
CA THR A 11 -4.58 8.64 -4.06
C THR A 11 -4.16 7.19 -3.85
N PHE A 12 -5.14 6.27 -3.78
CA PHE A 12 -4.85 4.84 -3.61
C PHE A 12 -4.29 4.21 -4.88
N SER A 13 -4.67 4.68 -6.07
CA SER A 13 -4.08 4.23 -7.33
C SER A 13 -2.55 4.41 -7.33
N ALA A 14 -2.07 5.59 -6.91
CA ALA A 14 -0.65 5.86 -6.77
C ALA A 14 0.01 4.98 -5.70
N LEU A 15 -0.60 4.86 -4.52
CA LEU A 15 -0.07 4.05 -3.43
C LEU A 15 0.05 2.57 -3.78
N THR A 16 -1.01 1.96 -4.32
CA THR A 16 -1.00 0.52 -4.61
C THR A 16 -0.02 0.18 -5.73
N ALA A 17 0.07 1.05 -6.75
CA ALA A 17 1.08 0.92 -7.79
C ALA A 17 2.50 0.97 -7.20
N LEU A 18 2.77 1.95 -6.35
CA LEU A 18 4.07 2.11 -5.71
C LEU A 18 4.43 0.92 -4.80
N GLN A 19 3.49 0.44 -3.98
CA GLN A 19 3.67 -0.73 -3.11
C GLN A 19 4.04 -1.99 -3.89
N SER A 20 3.38 -2.21 -5.04
CA SER A 20 3.65 -3.39 -5.88
C SER A 20 5.04 -3.35 -6.53
N LEU A 21 5.54 -2.16 -6.86
CA LEU A 21 6.86 -1.98 -7.46
C LEU A 21 7.98 -2.01 -6.44
N GLN A 22 7.68 -1.65 -5.19
CA GLN A 22 8.66 -1.53 -4.13
C GLN A 22 9.36 -2.86 -3.80
N SER A 23 8.65 -3.99 -3.95
CA SER A 23 9.25 -5.33 -3.78
C SER A 23 10.16 -5.71 -4.95
N SER A 24 9.84 -5.29 -6.17
CA SER A 24 10.62 -5.61 -7.38
C SER A 24 11.84 -4.69 -7.57
N LEU A 25 11.74 -3.41 -7.22
CA LEU A 25 12.80 -2.41 -7.42
C LEU A 25 13.92 -2.47 -6.38
N PHE A 26 13.62 -2.93 -5.15
CA PHE A 26 14.56 -2.89 -4.03
C PHE A 26 15.03 -4.28 -3.57
N LEU A 27 15.10 -5.26 -4.48
CA LEU A 27 15.56 -6.63 -4.19
C LEU A 27 16.95 -6.67 -3.54
N GLU A 28 17.86 -5.78 -3.94
CA GLU A 28 19.25 -5.77 -3.47
C GLU A 28 19.44 -5.11 -2.10
N THR A 29 18.56 -4.19 -1.70
CA THR A 29 18.71 -3.43 -0.45
C THR A 29 17.73 -3.84 0.64
N VAL A 30 16.73 -4.69 0.35
CA VAL A 30 15.63 -5.12 1.25
C VAL A 30 14.84 -3.93 1.86
N LEU A 31 15.21 -2.69 1.53
CA LEU A 31 14.78 -1.47 2.19
C LEU A 31 13.30 -1.20 1.93
N GLY A 32 12.85 -1.51 0.71
CA GLY A 32 11.45 -1.44 0.33
C GLY A 32 10.58 -2.40 1.16
N LEU A 33 11.04 -3.64 1.35
CA LEU A 33 10.31 -4.64 2.13
C LEU A 33 10.22 -4.25 3.61
N HIS A 34 11.32 -3.72 4.18
CA HIS A 34 11.35 -3.22 5.56
C HIS A 34 10.38 -2.06 5.80
N SER A 35 10.24 -1.12 4.85
CA SER A 35 9.30 -0.01 5.05
C SER A 35 7.84 -0.49 4.96
N LEU A 36 7.52 -1.44 4.07
CA LEU A 36 6.16 -1.99 3.95
C LEU A 36 5.76 -2.78 5.19
N SER A 37 6.65 -3.61 5.74
CA SER A 37 6.37 -4.37 6.96
C SER A 37 6.11 -3.46 8.16
N VAL A 38 6.90 -2.39 8.31
CA VAL A 38 6.68 -1.36 9.34
C VAL A 38 5.35 -0.63 9.12
N LEU A 39 5.03 -0.26 7.88
CA LEU A 39 3.78 0.43 7.53
C LEU A 39 2.56 -0.41 7.91
N TYR A 40 2.48 -1.66 7.46
CA TYR A 40 1.34 -2.54 7.75
C TYR A 40 1.30 -2.96 9.21
N GLY A 41 2.47 -3.20 9.83
CA GLY A 41 2.55 -3.48 11.26
C GLY A 41 1.97 -2.34 12.10
N LEU A 42 2.34 -1.10 11.79
CA LEU A 42 1.80 0.07 12.48
C LEU A 42 0.35 0.41 12.10
N ALA A 43 -0.08 0.09 10.88
CA ALA A 43 -1.47 0.21 10.48
C ALA A 43 -2.38 -0.65 11.37
N ALA A 44 -1.96 -1.89 11.66
CA ALA A 44 -2.69 -2.76 12.59
C ALA A 44 -2.78 -2.17 14.00
N PHE A 45 -1.69 -1.61 14.54
CA PHE A 45 -1.71 -0.90 15.83
C PHE A 45 -2.58 0.35 15.80
N SER A 46 -2.58 1.07 14.68
CA SER A 46 -3.33 2.30 14.48
C SER A 46 -4.84 2.09 14.56
N CYS A 47 -5.36 0.95 14.09
CA CYS A 47 -6.78 0.61 14.18
C CYS A 47 -7.34 0.64 15.62
N LEU A 48 -6.52 0.36 16.64
CA LEU A 48 -6.94 0.40 18.04
C LEU A 48 -7.19 1.83 18.55
N TYR A 49 -6.42 2.81 18.04
CA TYR A 49 -6.52 4.21 18.44
C TYR A 49 -7.34 5.07 17.44
N GLY A 50 -7.56 4.57 16.23
CA GLY A 50 -8.32 5.22 15.15
C GLY A 50 -9.61 5.93 15.57
N PRO A 51 -10.56 5.27 16.26
CA PRO A 51 -11.81 5.92 16.65
C PRO A 51 -11.62 7.08 17.63
N ILE A 52 -10.62 7.00 18.52
CA ILE A 52 -10.30 8.08 19.47
C ILE A 52 -9.76 9.30 18.72
N PHE A 53 -8.93 9.07 17.70
CA PHE A 53 -8.36 10.16 16.91
C PHE A 53 -9.40 10.89 16.08
N VAL A 54 -10.31 10.15 15.44
CA VAL A 54 -11.42 10.72 14.64
C VAL A 54 -12.45 11.45 15.52
N GLN A 55 -12.57 11.09 16.80
CA GLN A 55 -13.41 11.83 17.75
C GLN A 55 -12.77 13.17 18.18
N LYS A 56 -11.44 13.21 18.27
CA LYS A 56 -10.69 14.43 18.64
C LYS A 56 -10.52 15.38 17.46
N LEU A 57 -10.24 14.82 16.29
CA LEU A 57 -9.97 15.52 15.05
C LEU A 57 -11.16 15.23 14.11
N THR A 58 -11.94 16.25 13.74
CA THR A 58 -13.13 16.10 12.87
C THR A 58 -12.82 15.18 11.69
N PRO A 59 -13.74 14.29 11.26
CA PRO A 59 -13.50 13.34 10.18
C PRO A 59 -13.03 14.00 8.86
N ASN A 60 -13.41 15.26 8.61
CA ASN A 60 -12.92 16.06 7.47
C ASN A 60 -11.41 16.24 7.52
N TRP A 61 -10.89 16.69 8.67
CA TRP A 61 -9.48 16.96 8.87
C TRP A 61 -8.63 15.69 8.95
N THR A 62 -9.18 14.58 9.45
CA THR A 62 -8.43 13.31 9.48
C THR A 62 -8.18 12.75 8.09
N VAL A 63 -9.16 12.80 7.18
CA VAL A 63 -8.96 12.36 5.80
C VAL A 63 -7.94 13.24 5.08
N VAL A 64 -8.01 14.57 5.25
CA VAL A 64 -7.03 15.50 4.68
C VAL A 64 -5.62 15.20 5.20
N LEU A 65 -5.47 15.03 6.52
CA LEU A 65 -4.19 14.71 7.15
C LEU A 65 -3.59 13.40 6.62
N SER A 66 -4.41 12.34 6.52
CA SER A 66 -3.96 11.07 5.96
C SER A 66 -3.53 11.20 4.50
N PHE A 67 -4.25 11.97 3.67
CA PHE A 67 -3.87 12.19 2.27
C PHE A 67 -2.55 12.97 2.14
N VAL A 68 -2.30 13.93 3.03
CA VAL A 68 -1.01 14.62 3.12
C VAL A 68 0.11 13.65 3.49
N LEU A 69 -0.11 12.77 4.48
CA LEU A 69 0.88 11.77 4.87
C LEU A 69 1.17 10.75 3.76
N ILE A 70 0.17 10.41 2.95
CA ILE A 70 0.34 9.61 1.74
C ILE A 70 1.24 10.31 0.72
N ALA A 71 0.95 11.58 0.41
CA ALA A 71 1.77 12.36 -0.51
C ALA A 71 3.22 12.52 0.00
N LEU A 72 3.39 12.71 1.31
CA LEU A 72 4.69 12.78 1.97
C LEU A 72 5.46 11.45 1.83
N TYR A 73 4.81 10.32 2.06
CA TYR A 73 5.40 8.99 1.86
C TYR A 73 5.84 8.79 0.41
N ILE A 74 5.02 9.17 -0.58
CA ILE A 74 5.41 9.07 -2.00
C ILE A 74 6.60 9.99 -2.30
N SER A 75 6.65 11.18 -1.70
CA SER A 75 7.74 12.14 -1.90
C SER A 75 9.09 11.65 -1.36
N THR A 76 9.13 10.80 -0.32
CA THR A 76 10.42 10.28 0.20
C THR A 76 11.10 9.32 -0.77
N PHE A 77 10.37 8.76 -1.75
CA PHE A 77 10.96 7.91 -2.79
C PHE A 77 11.82 8.68 -3.80
N PHE A 78 11.76 10.01 -3.88
CA PHE A 78 12.74 10.76 -4.70
C PHE A 78 14.17 10.57 -4.20
N TYR A 79 14.34 10.39 -2.89
CA TYR A 79 15.64 10.15 -2.25
C TYR A 79 15.49 9.00 -1.23
N PRO A 80 15.45 7.73 -1.71
CA PRO A 80 15.17 6.57 -0.88
C PRO A 80 16.36 6.28 0.03
N ARG A 81 16.34 6.86 1.22
CA ARG A 81 17.32 6.63 2.29
C ARG A 81 16.60 6.00 3.48
N PRO A 82 17.23 5.06 4.22
CA PRO A 82 16.60 4.41 5.37
C PRO A 82 16.06 5.41 6.39
N TYR A 83 16.81 6.49 6.64
CA TYR A 83 16.46 7.51 7.63
C TYR A 83 15.32 8.45 7.20
N THR A 84 14.95 8.53 5.91
CA THR A 84 13.79 9.32 5.44
C THR A 84 12.58 8.42 5.16
N LEU A 85 12.81 7.25 4.56
CA LEU A 85 11.78 6.33 4.15
C LEU A 85 11.07 5.69 5.36
N LEU A 86 11.84 5.21 6.34
CA LEU A 86 11.29 4.54 7.52
C LEU A 86 10.37 5.44 8.37
N PRO A 87 10.75 6.69 8.75
CA PRO A 87 9.84 7.54 9.51
C PRO A 87 8.60 7.93 8.71
N SER A 88 8.71 8.11 7.39
CA SER A 88 7.52 8.36 6.56
C SER A 88 6.56 7.17 6.53
N ALA A 89 7.10 5.94 6.51
CA ALA A 89 6.29 4.71 6.63
C ALA A 89 5.60 4.60 7.98
N VAL A 90 6.28 4.98 9.07
CA VAL A 90 5.71 5.01 10.43
C VAL A 90 4.55 5.99 10.52
N LEU A 91 4.74 7.22 10.04
CA LEU A 91 3.68 8.24 10.05
C LEU A 91 2.48 7.82 9.21
N LEU A 92 2.73 7.28 8.01
CA LEU A 92 1.68 6.80 7.14
C LEU A 92 0.93 5.61 7.78
N GLY A 93 1.64 4.61 8.33
CA GLY A 93 1.06 3.47 9.05
C GLY A 93 0.16 3.92 10.21
N LEU A 94 0.62 4.89 11.01
CA LEU A 94 -0.17 5.46 12.11
C LEU A 94 -1.44 6.19 11.63
N SER A 95 -1.47 6.67 10.39
CA SER A 95 -2.63 7.38 9.83
C SER A 95 -3.66 6.48 9.14
N PHE A 96 -3.30 5.24 8.78
CA PHE A 96 -4.19 4.31 8.08
C PHE A 96 -5.41 3.92 8.93
N GLY A 97 -5.23 3.66 10.23
CA GLY A 97 -6.36 3.36 11.14
C GLY A 97 -7.39 4.49 11.19
N PRO A 98 -7.00 5.73 11.55
CA PRO A 98 -7.88 6.89 11.51
C PRO A 98 -8.53 7.13 10.14
N LEU A 99 -7.82 6.89 9.03
CA LEU A 99 -8.37 7.06 7.68
C LEU A 99 -9.59 6.15 7.45
N PHE A 100 -9.46 4.85 7.75
CA PHE A 100 -10.56 3.89 7.60
C PHE A 100 -11.72 4.18 8.57
N CYS A 101 -11.41 4.57 9.82
CA CYS A 101 -12.42 5.00 10.79
C CYS A 101 -13.17 6.26 10.33
N ALA A 102 -12.47 7.26 9.78
CA ALA A 102 -13.09 8.48 9.27
C ALA A 102 -13.98 8.17 8.06
N GLN A 103 -13.50 7.35 7.14
CA GLN A 103 -14.23 6.93 5.95
C GLN A 103 -15.54 6.19 6.30
N THR A 104 -15.49 5.24 7.23
CA THR A 104 -16.69 4.52 7.69
C THR A 104 -17.67 5.47 8.39
N THR A 105 -17.17 6.43 9.17
CA THR A 105 -18.00 7.46 9.80
C THR A 105 -18.70 8.33 8.75
N PHE A 106 -17.99 8.79 7.71
CA PHE A 106 -18.58 9.52 6.60
C PHE A 106 -19.68 8.75 5.87
N LEU A 107 -19.42 7.46 5.64
CA LEU A 107 -20.37 6.58 5.00
C LEU A 107 -21.67 6.50 5.82
N MET A 108 -21.56 6.25 7.13
CA MET A 108 -22.70 6.14 8.03
C MET A 108 -23.51 7.44 8.15
N GLN A 109 -22.83 8.59 8.13
CA GLN A 109 -23.49 9.89 8.15
C GLN A 109 -24.31 10.12 6.87
N LEU A 110 -23.71 9.85 5.69
CA LEU A 110 -24.45 10.00 4.45
C LEU A 110 -25.62 9.02 4.37
N VAL A 111 -25.42 7.79 4.81
CA VAL A 111 -26.49 6.78 4.87
C VAL A 111 -27.64 7.26 5.73
N SER A 112 -27.36 7.79 6.93
CA SER A 112 -28.39 8.32 7.83
C SER A 112 -29.15 9.48 7.21
N ARG A 113 -28.44 10.42 6.57
CA ARG A 113 -29.06 11.57 5.89
C ARG A 113 -29.95 11.14 4.71
N MET A 114 -29.49 10.17 3.92
CA MET A 114 -30.23 9.67 2.76
C MET A 114 -31.40 8.76 3.17
N ALA A 115 -31.25 7.98 4.25
CA ALA A 115 -32.33 7.17 4.79
C ALA A 115 -33.48 8.07 5.30
N TYR A 116 -33.15 9.19 5.96
CA TYR A 116 -34.12 10.19 6.38
C TYR A 116 -34.89 10.82 5.20
N LEU A 117 -34.19 11.20 4.13
CA LEU A 117 -34.82 11.84 2.96
C LEU A 117 -35.65 10.89 2.11
N THR A 118 -35.22 9.64 1.97
CA THR A 118 -35.86 8.66 1.07
C THR A 118 -36.89 7.78 1.81
N ASN A 119 -37.05 7.91 3.14
CA ASN A 119 -37.86 7.00 3.98
C ASN A 119 -37.56 5.51 3.70
N GLY A 120 -36.32 5.23 3.30
CA GLY A 120 -35.87 3.89 2.92
C GLY A 120 -35.30 3.13 4.11
N ILE A 121 -35.33 1.80 4.04
CA ILE A 121 -34.68 0.94 5.05
C ILE A 121 -33.17 1.27 5.08
N ARG A 122 -32.70 1.76 6.23
CA ARG A 122 -31.32 2.23 6.44
C ARG A 122 -30.28 1.22 5.97
N ASP A 123 -30.50 -0.06 6.25
CA ASP A 123 -29.55 -1.14 5.93
C ASP A 123 -29.39 -1.32 4.41
N LYS A 124 -30.48 -1.18 3.64
CA LYS A 124 -30.42 -1.27 2.16
C LYS A 124 -29.63 -0.09 1.57
N VAL A 125 -29.84 1.10 2.12
CA VAL A 125 -29.12 2.32 1.71
C VAL A 125 -27.64 2.20 2.07
N GLN A 126 -27.34 1.71 3.28
CA GLN A 126 -25.98 1.44 3.75
C GLN A 126 -25.23 0.49 2.82
N GLN A 127 -25.83 -0.67 2.53
CA GLN A 127 -25.19 -1.68 1.69
C GLN A 127 -24.97 -1.17 0.25
N ARG A 128 -25.83 -0.28 -0.26
CA ARG A 128 -25.64 0.35 -1.57
C ARG A 128 -24.42 1.29 -1.58
N TYR A 129 -24.30 2.17 -0.59
CA TYR A 129 -23.16 3.09 -0.52
C TYR A 129 -21.84 2.37 -0.20
N LEU A 130 -21.87 1.34 0.64
CA LEU A 130 -20.71 0.50 0.92
C LEU A 130 -20.20 -0.19 -0.36
N ARG A 131 -21.10 -0.82 -1.13
CA ARG A 131 -20.76 -1.43 -2.42
C ARG A 131 -20.16 -0.42 -3.41
N LEU A 132 -20.75 0.77 -3.48
CA LEU A 132 -20.23 1.84 -4.34
C LEU A 132 -18.82 2.27 -3.90
N PHE A 133 -18.56 2.37 -2.60
CA PHE A 133 -17.23 2.68 -2.07
C PHE A 133 -16.21 1.59 -2.46
N TYR A 134 -16.52 0.32 -2.20
CA TYR A 134 -15.64 -0.79 -2.55
C TYR A 134 -15.40 -0.90 -4.06
N PHE A 135 -16.38 -0.53 -4.88
CA PHE A 135 -16.19 -0.45 -6.33
C PHE A 135 -15.10 0.57 -6.70
N PHE A 136 -15.16 1.78 -6.14
CA PHE A 136 -14.12 2.79 -6.34
C PHE A 136 -12.75 2.35 -5.79
N TYR A 137 -12.73 1.78 -4.58
CA TYR A 137 -11.51 1.28 -3.97
C TYR A 137 -10.83 0.19 -4.81
N ASN A 138 -11.57 -0.82 -5.25
CA ASN A 138 -11.02 -1.88 -6.10
C ASN A 138 -10.61 -1.36 -7.49
N SER A 139 -11.38 -0.42 -8.05
CA SER A 139 -11.03 0.20 -9.33
C SER A 139 -9.68 0.95 -9.26
N SER A 140 -9.34 1.56 -8.13
CA SER A 140 -8.08 2.29 -7.95
C SER A 140 -6.83 1.44 -8.24
N ARG A 141 -6.85 0.16 -7.84
CA ARG A 141 -5.74 -0.79 -8.09
C ARG A 141 -5.48 -0.96 -9.58
N ILE A 142 -6.55 -1.07 -10.37
CA ILE A 142 -6.49 -1.24 -11.83
C ILE A 142 -5.86 0.00 -12.47
N TRP A 143 -6.32 1.19 -12.11
CA TRP A 143 -5.79 2.45 -12.63
C TRP A 143 -4.31 2.64 -12.28
N GLY A 144 -3.91 2.23 -11.07
CA GLY A 144 -2.52 2.31 -10.62
C GLY A 144 -1.59 1.46 -11.48
N HIS A 145 -1.90 0.16 -11.62
CA HIS A 145 -1.10 -0.74 -12.43
C HIS A 145 -1.13 -0.39 -13.93
N LEU A 146 -2.26 0.12 -14.43
CA LEU A 146 -2.35 0.60 -15.80
C LEU A 146 -1.40 1.79 -16.04
N ALA A 147 -1.36 2.76 -15.12
CA ALA A 147 -0.44 3.89 -15.19
C ALA A 147 1.02 3.41 -15.16
N THR A 148 1.35 2.46 -14.27
CA THR A 148 2.67 1.83 -14.22
C THR A 148 3.04 1.16 -15.55
N ALA A 149 2.15 0.34 -16.11
CA ALA A 149 2.40 -0.39 -17.34
C ALA A 149 2.59 0.57 -18.53
N LEU A 150 1.81 1.64 -18.59
CA LEU A 150 1.93 2.66 -19.62
C LEU A 150 3.28 3.40 -19.52
N LEU A 151 3.67 3.80 -18.32
CA LEU A 151 4.94 4.48 -18.09
C LEU A 151 6.15 3.60 -18.36
N LEU A 152 6.08 2.31 -18.03
CA LEU A 152 7.12 1.35 -18.39
C LEU A 152 7.21 1.14 -19.90
N ARG A 153 6.07 1.13 -20.61
CA ARG A 153 6.05 1.01 -22.08
C ARG A 153 6.65 2.22 -22.79
N TYR A 154 6.39 3.44 -22.29
CA TYR A 154 6.93 4.68 -22.87
C TYR A 154 8.33 5.04 -22.36
N GLY A 155 8.72 4.55 -21.17
CA GLY A 155 9.95 4.92 -20.48
C GLY A 155 11.22 4.21 -20.95
N GLY A 156 11.12 3.21 -21.84
CA GLY A 156 12.27 2.53 -22.44
C GLY A 156 12.75 1.27 -21.70
N ASP A 157 13.90 0.76 -22.14
CA ASP A 157 14.44 -0.57 -21.83
C ASP A 157 14.63 -0.82 -20.33
N VAL A 158 13.91 -1.81 -19.78
CA VAL A 158 14.17 -2.36 -18.44
C VAL A 158 15.25 -3.43 -18.58
N TYR A 159 16.34 -3.29 -17.84
CA TYR A 159 17.43 -4.27 -17.85
C TYR A 159 17.13 -5.37 -16.85
N VAL A 160 17.08 -6.62 -17.33
CA VAL A 160 16.89 -7.79 -16.48
C VAL A 160 18.22 -8.52 -16.36
N PHE A 161 18.70 -8.67 -15.14
CA PHE A 161 19.90 -9.45 -14.85
C PHE A 161 19.50 -10.79 -14.23
N SER A 162 19.88 -11.90 -14.86
CA SER A 162 19.72 -13.24 -14.28
C SER A 162 20.90 -13.52 -13.35
N THR A 163 20.69 -13.56 -12.04
CA THR A 163 21.73 -14.05 -11.12
C THR A 163 21.77 -15.57 -11.21
N ARG A 164 22.65 -16.12 -12.06
CA ARG A 164 23.03 -17.53 -11.99
C ARG A 164 24.13 -17.68 -10.92
N PRO A 165 24.02 -18.64 -9.98
CA PRO A 165 25.20 -19.07 -9.25
C PRO A 165 26.19 -19.72 -10.23
N GLN A 166 27.37 -19.12 -10.41
CA GLN A 166 28.46 -19.78 -11.13
C GLN A 166 29.07 -20.84 -10.20
N TYR A 167 28.73 -22.11 -10.42
CA TYR A 167 29.50 -23.21 -9.83
C TYR A 167 30.87 -23.24 -10.53
N PRO A 168 32.00 -23.19 -9.80
CA PRO A 168 33.31 -23.29 -10.43
C PRO A 168 33.44 -24.64 -11.14
N LYS A 169 33.88 -24.63 -12.40
CA LYS A 169 34.21 -25.86 -13.14
C LYS A 169 35.44 -26.48 -12.49
N PHE A 170 35.26 -27.58 -11.75
CA PHE A 170 36.37 -28.36 -11.20
C PHE A 170 37.10 -29.09 -12.33
N HIS A 171 38.30 -28.63 -12.68
CA HIS A 171 39.30 -29.51 -13.30
C HIS A 171 40.01 -30.25 -12.17
N ALA A 172 39.74 -31.56 -12.06
CA ALA A 172 40.38 -32.41 -11.07
C ALA A 172 41.84 -32.67 -11.46
N THR A 173 42.76 -31.90 -10.89
CA THR A 173 44.19 -32.23 -10.87
C THR A 173 44.77 -31.96 -9.48
N GLY A 174 44.79 -32.97 -8.61
CA GLY A 174 45.64 -33.01 -7.41
C GLY A 174 44.92 -33.19 -6.06
N PRO A 175 45.61 -33.73 -5.03
CA PRO A 175 45.00 -34.25 -3.80
C PRO A 175 44.85 -33.23 -2.64
N HIS A 176 44.84 -31.93 -2.92
CA HIS A 176 44.59 -30.91 -1.89
C HIS A 176 43.18 -30.31 -2.05
N PHE A 177 42.34 -30.50 -1.03
CA PHE A 177 41.03 -29.84 -0.92
C PHE A 177 41.20 -28.32 -0.76
N PRO A 178 40.76 -27.48 -1.72
CA PRO A 178 40.75 -26.04 -1.51
C PRO A 178 39.47 -25.62 -0.77
N MET A 179 39.62 -24.60 0.07
CA MET A 179 38.53 -23.94 0.78
C MET A 179 37.71 -23.16 -0.27
N VAL A 180 36.39 -23.36 -0.28
CA VAL A 180 35.48 -22.71 -1.23
C VAL A 180 35.17 -21.30 -0.73
N ASP A 181 35.86 -20.29 -1.26
CA ASP A 181 35.41 -18.90 -1.16
C ASP A 181 34.33 -18.66 -2.22
N LEU A 182 33.07 -18.62 -1.77
CA LEU A 182 31.90 -18.42 -2.62
C LEU A 182 31.78 -16.93 -3.01
N HIS A 183 32.67 -16.43 -3.89
CA HIS A 183 32.53 -15.08 -4.40
C HIS A 183 31.44 -15.03 -5.47
N MET A 184 30.31 -14.42 -5.12
CA MET A 184 29.14 -14.20 -5.99
C MET A 184 29.48 -13.17 -7.08
N SER A 185 30.06 -13.60 -8.19
CA SER A 185 30.32 -12.71 -9.34
C SER A 185 29.07 -12.62 -10.25
N PRO A 186 28.46 -11.43 -10.43
CA PRO A 186 27.34 -11.26 -11.33
C PRO A 186 27.82 -11.41 -12.78
N SER A 187 27.39 -12.46 -13.48
CA SER A 187 27.59 -12.55 -14.93
C SER A 187 26.59 -11.63 -15.63
N LEU A 188 27.11 -10.53 -16.18
CA LEU A 188 26.37 -9.38 -16.69
C LEU A 188 25.86 -9.65 -18.11
N TYR A 189 24.96 -10.62 -18.28
CA TYR A 189 24.17 -10.73 -19.51
C TYR A 189 22.94 -9.83 -19.37
N ALA A 190 23.06 -8.58 -19.80
CA ALA A 190 21.94 -7.65 -19.85
C ALA A 190 21.00 -8.06 -20.99
N THR A 191 19.90 -8.75 -20.67
CA THR A 191 18.79 -8.87 -21.62
C THR A 191 17.89 -7.66 -21.45
N VAL A 192 17.87 -6.81 -22.48
CA VAL A 192 16.86 -5.75 -22.59
C VAL A 192 15.50 -6.42 -22.71
N ALA A 193 14.61 -6.20 -21.73
CA ALA A 193 13.25 -6.71 -21.78
C ALA A 193 12.46 -5.93 -22.84
N ARG A 194 12.50 -6.38 -24.10
CA ARG A 194 11.60 -5.91 -25.16
C ARG A 194 10.16 -6.38 -24.87
N PRO A 195 9.13 -5.68 -25.39
CA PRO A 195 7.71 -6.00 -25.14
C PRO A 195 7.25 -7.39 -25.65
N SER A 196 8.12 -8.15 -26.32
CA SER A 196 7.90 -9.57 -26.61
C SER A 196 8.45 -10.42 -25.46
N LEU A 197 7.58 -10.82 -24.54
CA LEU A 197 7.88 -11.87 -23.57
C LEU A 197 8.39 -13.12 -24.30
N CYS A 198 9.54 -13.63 -23.86
CA CYS A 198 10.10 -14.95 -24.15
C CYS A 198 10.50 -15.23 -25.62
N THR A 199 11.71 -14.83 -26.03
CA THR A 199 12.46 -15.63 -27.02
C THR A 199 13.02 -16.86 -26.28
N LEU A 200 12.28 -17.95 -26.41
CA LEU A 200 12.59 -19.27 -25.86
C LEU A 200 13.70 -19.94 -26.70
N ASP A 201 14.88 -19.33 -26.80
CA ASP A 201 15.94 -19.82 -27.71
C ASP A 201 16.92 -20.81 -27.08
N HIS A 202 16.67 -21.28 -25.86
CA HIS A 202 17.42 -22.42 -25.31
C HIS A 202 16.57 -23.26 -24.35
N ILE A 203 15.74 -24.14 -24.92
CA ILE A 203 15.33 -25.37 -24.22
C ILE A 203 16.18 -26.50 -24.80
N THR A 204 17.25 -26.84 -24.10
CA THR A 204 17.74 -28.22 -24.12
C THR A 204 16.87 -29.00 -23.14
N GLU A 205 16.13 -29.99 -23.65
CA GLU A 205 15.47 -31.02 -22.83
C GLU A 205 16.48 -31.62 -21.83
N ASP A 206 15.98 -32.06 -20.66
CA ASP A 206 16.70 -32.81 -19.62
C ASP A 206 17.45 -32.11 -18.48
N GLN A 207 16.96 -30.97 -17.97
CA GLN A 207 17.38 -30.52 -16.62
C GLN A 207 16.17 -30.18 -15.74
N ILE A 208 15.96 -31.04 -14.73
CA ILE A 208 15.07 -30.83 -13.58
C ILE A 208 15.29 -29.41 -13.05
N PHE A 209 14.21 -28.62 -12.94
CA PHE A 209 14.16 -27.24 -12.44
C PHE A 209 14.64 -27.15 -10.98
N ARG A 210 15.95 -27.27 -10.74
CA ARG A 210 16.56 -27.13 -9.42
C ARG A 210 17.10 -25.72 -9.30
N SER A 211 16.37 -24.90 -8.55
CA SER A 211 16.53 -23.46 -8.26
C SER A 211 15.99 -22.49 -9.33
N PRO A 212 14.98 -21.65 -9.02
CA PRO A 212 14.60 -20.57 -9.91
C PRO A 212 15.74 -19.55 -9.98
N ALA A 213 16.18 -19.20 -11.20
CA ALA A 213 17.08 -18.08 -11.40
C ALA A 213 16.45 -16.83 -10.79
N SER A 214 17.15 -16.16 -9.88
CA SER A 214 16.68 -14.88 -9.34
C SER A 214 16.97 -13.80 -10.37
N TYR A 215 15.92 -13.07 -10.77
CA TYR A 215 16.04 -11.97 -11.72
C TYR A 215 16.08 -10.65 -10.95
N VAL A 216 17.08 -9.82 -11.22
CA VAL A 216 17.18 -8.46 -10.69
C VAL A 216 16.77 -7.49 -11.78
N PHE A 217 15.74 -6.69 -11.51
CA PHE A 217 15.26 -5.66 -12.42
C PHE A 217 15.97 -4.34 -12.11
N TYR A 218 16.74 -3.83 -13.07
CA TYR A 218 17.37 -2.53 -12.96
C TYR A 218 16.59 -1.52 -13.79
N VAL A 219 15.91 -0.61 -13.11
CA VAL A 219 15.16 0.48 -13.73
C VAL A 219 16.08 1.70 -13.85
N PRO A 220 16.25 2.27 -15.06
CA PRO A 220 17.08 3.46 -15.24
C PRO A 220 16.53 4.64 -14.42
N SER A 221 17.44 5.47 -13.90
CA SER A 221 17.13 6.60 -13.00
C SER A 221 16.06 7.55 -13.56
N ASN A 222 16.07 7.79 -14.86
CA ASN A 222 15.10 8.67 -15.53
C ASN A 222 13.67 8.10 -15.48
N LEU A 223 13.51 6.79 -15.70
CA LEU A 223 12.21 6.12 -15.64
C LEU A 223 11.70 6.09 -14.21
N TYR A 224 12.57 5.79 -13.25
CA TYR A 224 12.25 5.78 -11.82
C TYR A 224 11.71 7.14 -11.35
N LEU A 225 12.40 8.23 -11.68
CA LEU A 225 11.98 9.59 -11.34
C LEU A 225 10.67 9.98 -12.02
N MET A 226 10.49 9.61 -13.30
CA MET A 226 9.23 9.82 -14.01
C MET A 226 8.07 9.10 -13.30
N LEU A 227 8.26 7.85 -12.90
CA LEU A 227 7.25 7.04 -12.22
C LEU A 227 6.78 7.69 -10.91
N ILE A 228 7.74 8.09 -10.07
CA ILE A 228 7.43 8.71 -8.77
C ILE A 228 6.76 10.07 -8.98
N SER A 229 7.20 10.86 -9.96
CA SER A 229 6.58 12.15 -10.25
C SER A 229 5.10 12.02 -10.64
N VAL A 230 4.74 10.99 -11.42
CA VAL A 230 3.35 10.73 -11.80
C VAL A 230 2.53 10.26 -10.60
N TYR A 231 3.07 9.38 -9.75
CA TYR A 231 2.39 8.96 -8.53
C TYR A 231 2.19 10.12 -7.55
N LEU A 232 3.18 11.00 -7.41
CA LEU A 232 3.07 12.19 -6.58
C LEU A 232 2.01 13.15 -7.16
N GLY A 233 1.97 13.33 -8.48
CA GLY A 233 0.93 14.12 -9.15
C GLY A 233 -0.48 13.58 -8.92
N LEU A 234 -0.67 12.26 -9.00
CA LEU A 234 -1.95 11.60 -8.69
C LEU A 234 -2.35 11.79 -7.21
N ALA A 235 -1.38 11.70 -6.28
CA ALA A 235 -1.63 11.93 -4.86
C ALA A 235 -2.03 13.39 -4.58
N PHE A 236 -1.36 14.37 -5.21
CA PHE A 236 -1.75 15.78 -5.11
C PHE A 236 -3.12 16.06 -5.73
N LEU A 237 -3.44 15.43 -6.85
CA LEU A 237 -4.77 15.55 -7.46
C LEU A 237 -5.85 14.98 -6.54
N GLY A 238 -5.59 13.84 -5.91
CA GLY A 238 -6.43 13.29 -4.84
C GLY A 238 -6.60 14.26 -3.67
N LEU A 239 -5.51 14.82 -3.14
CA LEU A 239 -5.55 15.81 -2.07
C LEU A 239 -6.33 17.07 -2.46
N ALA A 240 -6.14 17.58 -3.68
CA ALA A 240 -6.88 18.73 -4.20
C ALA A 240 -8.38 18.43 -4.30
N THR A 241 -8.76 17.25 -4.80
CA THR A 241 -10.17 16.86 -4.88
C THR A 241 -10.83 16.75 -3.51
N VAL A 242 -10.11 16.24 -2.51
CA VAL A 242 -10.64 16.13 -1.14
C VAL A 242 -10.72 17.51 -0.49
N THR A 243 -9.66 18.31 -0.50
CA THR A 243 -9.65 19.62 0.15
C THR A 243 -10.70 20.58 -0.44
N THR A 244 -10.82 20.68 -1.76
CA THR A 244 -11.74 21.64 -2.40
C THR A 244 -13.21 21.25 -2.30
N LEU A 245 -13.52 19.96 -2.19
CA LEU A 245 -14.90 19.47 -2.26
C LEU A 245 -15.41 18.91 -0.93
N LEU A 246 -14.53 18.56 0.01
CA LEU A 246 -14.92 18.13 1.36
C LEU A 246 -15.28 19.32 2.26
N ASP A 247 -14.69 20.49 2.03
CA ASP A 247 -15.01 21.74 2.75
C ASP A 247 -16.46 22.21 2.52
N LYS A 248 -17.08 21.77 1.41
CA LYS A 248 -18.51 22.00 1.13
C LYS A 248 -19.45 21.11 1.95
N PHE A 249 -18.93 20.07 2.59
CA PHE A 249 -19.72 19.13 3.39
C PHE A 249 -19.22 19.15 4.83
N ASP A 250 -19.59 20.21 5.57
CA ASP A 250 -19.53 20.20 7.04
C ASP A 250 -20.51 19.15 7.57
N LEU A 251 -20.06 17.90 7.58
CA LEU A 251 -20.73 16.80 8.25
C LEU A 251 -20.32 16.84 9.71
N TYR A 252 -21.00 17.73 10.46
CA TYR A 252 -20.82 17.85 11.89
C TYR A 252 -21.11 16.48 12.54
N VAL A 253 -20.12 15.94 13.25
CA VAL A 253 -20.31 14.78 14.11
C VAL A 253 -21.18 15.24 15.27
N SER A 254 -22.50 15.12 15.14
CA SER A 254 -23.40 15.27 16.28
C SER A 254 -23.30 13.99 17.12
N GLN A 255 -22.24 13.89 17.91
CA GLN A 255 -22.17 12.91 19.00
C GLN A 255 -22.77 13.55 20.24
N ASP A 256 -23.72 12.87 20.86
CA ASP A 256 -24.32 13.32 22.11
C ASP A 256 -23.21 13.53 23.17
N PRO A 257 -23.12 14.71 23.81
CA PRO A 257 -22.04 15.05 24.74
C PRO A 257 -21.98 14.13 25.96
N LEU A 258 -23.04 13.35 26.22
CA LEU A 258 -23.17 12.37 27.30
C LEU A 258 -22.44 11.03 26.99
N GLU A 259 -22.16 10.74 25.72
CA GLU A 259 -21.41 9.56 25.27
C GLU A 259 -19.92 9.86 25.02
N ARG A 260 -19.33 10.86 25.69
CA ARG A 260 -17.86 11.02 25.74
C ARG A 260 -17.29 10.21 26.91
N PRO A 261 -17.02 8.89 26.78
CA PRO A 261 -16.18 8.23 27.75
C PRO A 261 -14.77 8.86 27.69
N PRO A 262 -14.07 8.96 28.82
CA PRO A 262 -12.66 9.32 28.79
C PRO A 262 -11.90 8.33 27.89
N ILE A 263 -10.86 8.80 27.21
CA ILE A 263 -10.04 8.01 26.25
C ILE A 263 -9.64 6.65 26.84
N LEU A 264 -9.30 6.64 28.12
CA LEU A 264 -8.94 5.45 28.89
C LEU A 264 -10.09 4.43 28.97
N LEU A 265 -11.34 4.88 29.05
CA LEU A 265 -12.54 4.03 29.11
C LEU A 265 -12.87 3.44 27.73
N SER A 266 -12.67 4.18 26.63
CA SER A 266 -12.77 3.62 25.28
C SER A 266 -11.70 2.57 25.03
N PHE A 267 -10.46 2.86 25.40
CA PHE A 267 -9.35 1.92 25.29
C PHE A 267 -9.56 0.69 26.17
N ARG A 268 -10.04 0.89 27.41
CA ARG A 268 -10.42 -0.18 28.33
C ARG A 268 -11.57 -1.02 27.77
N LYS A 269 -12.56 -0.44 27.11
CA LYS A 269 -13.65 -1.19 26.46
C LYS A 269 -13.16 -2.01 25.27
N VAL A 270 -12.25 -1.47 24.46
CA VAL A 270 -11.60 -2.23 23.37
C VAL A 270 -10.75 -3.37 23.93
N VAL A 271 -9.95 -3.11 24.97
CA VAL A 271 -9.14 -4.14 25.65
C VAL A 271 -10.01 -5.19 26.34
N LEU A 272 -11.11 -4.79 26.99
CA LEU A 272 -12.06 -5.73 27.58
C LEU A 272 -12.78 -6.57 26.53
N SER A 273 -13.17 -5.96 25.39
CA SER A 273 -13.70 -6.67 24.23
C SER A 273 -12.72 -7.70 23.66
N LEU A 274 -11.40 -7.48 23.79
CA LEU A 274 -10.36 -8.42 23.39
C LEU A 274 -10.16 -9.56 24.40
N ILE A 275 -10.49 -9.31 25.66
CA ILE A 275 -10.37 -10.28 26.76
C ILE A 275 -11.62 -11.18 26.84
N ASP A 276 -12.77 -10.71 26.33
CA ASP A 276 -14.04 -11.43 26.39
C ASP A 276 -13.98 -12.81 25.69
N PRO A 277 -14.34 -13.89 26.39
CA PRO A 277 -14.19 -15.26 25.88
C PRO A 277 -15.12 -15.57 24.69
N GLN A 278 -16.23 -14.85 24.52
CA GLN A 278 -17.13 -14.99 23.36
C GLN A 278 -16.65 -14.22 22.11
N LEU A 279 -15.75 -13.24 22.27
CA LEU A 279 -15.21 -12.40 21.19
C LEU A 279 -13.79 -12.81 20.74
N ARG A 280 -13.14 -13.75 21.44
CA ARG A 280 -11.81 -14.29 21.07
C ARG A 280 -11.72 -14.85 19.65
N LEU A 281 -12.81 -15.37 19.10
CA LEU A 281 -12.88 -15.89 17.72
C LEU A 281 -13.03 -14.78 16.67
N MET A 282 -13.52 -13.60 17.03
CA MET A 282 -13.56 -12.44 16.12
C MET A 282 -12.21 -11.74 16.01
N PHE A 283 -11.33 -11.86 17.00
CA PHE A 283 -10.02 -11.20 16.98
C PHE A 283 -9.13 -11.59 15.79
N PRO A 284 -8.89 -12.88 15.50
CA PRO A 284 -8.15 -13.26 14.30
C PRO A 284 -8.86 -12.81 13.03
N LEU A 285 -10.20 -12.81 12.99
CA LEU A 285 -10.98 -12.30 11.86
C LEU A 285 -10.80 -10.79 11.64
N ILE A 286 -10.77 -9.97 12.72
CA ILE A 286 -10.56 -8.51 12.66
C ILE A 286 -9.12 -8.20 12.22
N ILE A 287 -8.14 -8.94 12.72
CA ILE A 287 -6.75 -8.82 12.28
C ILE A 287 -6.64 -9.19 10.80
N PHE A 288 -7.29 -10.28 10.38
CA PHE A 288 -7.24 -10.75 8.99
C PHE A 288 -7.90 -9.77 8.03
N ILE A 289 -9.07 -9.23 8.39
CA ILE A 289 -9.77 -8.17 7.63
C ILE A 289 -8.97 -6.86 7.61
N GLY A 290 -8.22 -6.56 8.68
CA GLY A 290 -7.33 -5.39 8.73
C GLY A 290 -6.04 -5.56 7.93
N LEU A 291 -5.71 -6.79 7.51
CA LEU A 291 -4.50 -7.14 6.74
C LEU A 291 -4.76 -7.28 5.23
N GLU A 292 -6.03 -7.33 4.79
CA GLU A 292 -6.48 -7.50 3.39
C GLU A 292 -6.73 -6.17 2.66
#